data_AF-A0A1M7PLT9-F1
#
_entry.id   AF-A0A1M7PLT9-F1
#
_cell.length_a   1.000
_cell.length_b   1.000
_cell.length_c   1.000
_cell.angle_alpha   90.00
_cell.angle_beta   90.00
_cell.angle_gamma   90.00
#
_symmetry.space_group_name_H-M   'P 1'
#
loop_
_entity.id
_entity.type
_entity.pdbx_description
1 polymer ?
#
loop_
_entity_poly.entity_id
_entity_poly.type
_entity_poly.pdbx_seq_one_letter_code
_entity_poly.pdbx_strand_id
1 'polypeptide(L)'
;MSEDNDNLLFGGWVVAIGTVISALANTPSFSITPSATKDLKIIGNSLQATGNAIQVERLTSVQLENIANEIQAIGNTTVISSLILQLDKQTKNALNKKGNLLQALGGSISFSEDWNKKRTINVLYSGIGNLLQVIGNSMQALSTQRNNSEMEWNTIGNWIQATGALMTAIAVTI
;
A
#
# COMPACT_ATOMS: atom_id res chain seq x y z
N MET A 1 6.11 7.33 -25.45
CA MET A 1 5.36 6.64 -24.39
C MET A 1 3.98 7.28 -24.34
N SER A 2 2.88 6.52 -24.22
CA SER A 2 1.56 7.13 -24.05
C SER A 2 1.43 7.74 -22.64
N GLU A 3 0.62 8.79 -22.49
CA GLU A 3 0.37 9.47 -21.20
C GLU A 3 -0.04 8.47 -20.09
N ASP A 4 -0.83 7.45 -20.46
CA ASP A 4 -1.24 6.37 -19.55
C ASP A 4 -0.05 5.56 -19.02
N ASN A 5 0.95 5.28 -19.86
CA ASN A 5 2.14 4.55 -19.45
C ASN A 5 3.08 5.41 -18.58
N ASP A 6 3.06 6.73 -18.76
CA ASP A 6 3.79 7.67 -17.90
C ASP A 6 3.15 7.74 -16.50
N ASN A 7 1.81 7.71 -16.43
CA ASN A 7 1.06 7.68 -15.17
C ASN A 7 1.27 6.38 -14.39
N LEU A 8 1.27 5.23 -15.06
CA LEU A 8 1.59 3.94 -14.44
C LEU A 8 3.00 3.94 -13.83
N LEU A 9 3.99 4.43 -14.59
CA LEU A 9 5.36 4.52 -14.12
C LEU A 9 5.50 5.48 -12.93
N PHE A 10 5.04 6.71 -13.08
CA PHE A 10 5.18 7.73 -12.03
C PHE A 10 4.39 7.35 -10.76
N GLY A 11 3.13 6.95 -10.93
CA GLY A 11 2.27 6.53 -9.82
C GLY A 11 2.81 5.31 -9.08
N GLY A 12 3.31 4.29 -9.80
CA GLY A 12 3.93 3.10 -9.20
C GLY A 12 5.13 3.44 -8.31
N TRP A 13 6.03 4.30 -8.78
CA TRP A 13 7.17 4.76 -7.98
C TRP A 13 6.75 5.63 -6.78
N VAL A 14 5.72 6.47 -6.93
CA VAL A 14 5.17 7.25 -5.81
C VAL A 14 4.60 6.33 -4.72
N VAL A 15 3.90 5.26 -5.09
CA VAL A 15 3.45 4.21 -4.14
C VAL A 15 4.64 3.56 -3.45
N ALA A 16 5.63 3.10 -4.22
CA ALA A 16 6.82 2.44 -3.67
C ALA A 16 7.55 3.32 -2.65
N ILE A 17 7.81 4.60 -2.96
CA ILE A 17 8.44 5.54 -2.02
C ILE A 17 7.59 5.70 -0.76
N GLY A 18 6.27 5.84 -0.91
CA GLY A 18 5.35 5.97 0.22
C GLY A 18 5.37 4.75 1.15
N THR A 19 5.43 3.53 0.60
CA THR A 19 5.54 2.29 1.40
C THR A 19 6.85 2.20 2.16
N VAL A 20 7.98 2.59 1.55
CA VAL A 20 9.29 2.62 2.23
C VAL A 20 9.30 3.62 3.38
N ILE A 21 8.75 4.83 3.18
CA ILE A 21 8.64 5.83 4.26
C ILE A 21 7.78 5.29 5.42
N SER A 22 6.64 4.65 5.12
CA SER A 22 5.81 4.00 6.14
C SER A 22 6.56 2.89 6.87
N ALA A 23 7.37 2.08 6.17
CA ALA A 23 8.17 1.03 6.79
C ALA A 23 9.26 1.58 7.72
N LEU A 24 9.97 2.63 7.30
CA LEU A 24 10.92 3.34 8.15
C LEU A 24 10.23 3.90 9.41
N ALA A 25 9.07 4.54 9.26
CA ALA A 25 8.31 5.10 10.39
C ALA A 25 7.83 4.05 11.40
N ASN A 26 7.60 2.80 10.95
CA ASN A 26 7.15 1.70 11.79
C ASN A 26 8.30 0.86 12.36
N THR A 27 9.56 1.12 12.00
CA THR A 27 10.71 0.32 12.45
C THR A 27 11.30 0.85 13.77
N PRO A 28 11.26 0.05 14.87
CA PRO A 28 11.59 0.54 16.22
C PRO A 28 13.08 0.87 16.44
N SER A 29 13.99 0.26 15.68
CA SER A 29 15.42 0.50 15.79
C SER A 29 15.85 1.89 15.31
N PHE A 30 14.97 2.61 14.60
CA PHE A 30 15.20 4.01 14.28
C PHE A 30 14.73 4.89 15.43
N SER A 31 15.65 5.66 16.02
CA SER A 31 15.35 6.61 17.10
C SER A 31 14.60 7.84 16.58
N ILE A 32 13.32 7.67 16.25
CA ILE A 32 12.42 8.70 15.72
C ILE A 32 11.44 9.12 16.83
N THR A 33 11.23 10.42 17.01
CA THR A 33 10.27 10.93 18.00
C THR A 33 8.84 10.52 17.64
N PRO A 34 7.92 10.34 18.61
CA PRO A 34 6.54 9.96 18.32
C PRO A 34 5.80 10.89 17.34
N SER A 35 6.07 12.20 17.38
CA SER A 35 5.52 13.17 16.42
C SER A 35 6.04 12.90 15.00
N ALA A 36 7.36 12.83 14.83
CA ALA A 36 7.96 12.52 13.54
C ALA A 36 7.52 11.14 13.00
N THR A 37 7.37 10.13 13.86
CA THR A 37 6.80 8.83 13.48
C THR A 37 5.39 8.97 12.92
N LYS A 38 4.53 9.76 13.58
CA LYS A 38 3.18 10.03 13.08
C LYS A 38 3.21 10.76 11.74
N ASP A 39 4.05 11.78 11.60
CA ASP A 39 4.14 12.59 10.38
C ASP A 39 4.65 11.75 9.20
N LEU A 40 5.67 10.93 9.40
CA LEU A 40 6.16 10.01 8.37
C LEU A 40 5.11 8.98 7.96
N LYS A 41 4.31 8.45 8.90
CA LYS A 41 3.18 7.56 8.54
C LYS A 41 2.14 8.29 7.69
N ILE A 42 1.82 9.54 8.02
CA ILE A 42 0.89 10.36 7.23
C ILE A 42 1.46 10.58 5.82
N ILE A 43 2.73 11.00 5.71
CA ILE A 43 3.41 11.23 4.42
C ILE A 43 3.42 9.95 3.59
N GLY A 44 3.86 8.83 4.18
CA GLY A 44 3.97 7.56 3.48
C GLY A 44 2.63 7.05 2.95
N ASN A 45 1.56 7.11 3.74
CA ASN A 45 0.21 6.74 3.27
C ASN A 45 -0.35 7.76 2.26
N SER A 46 -0.01 9.04 2.38
CA SER A 46 -0.49 10.07 1.42
C SER A 46 0.12 9.88 0.04
N LEU A 47 1.42 9.57 -0.01
CA LEU A 47 2.10 9.21 -1.25
C LEU A 47 1.48 7.96 -1.86
N GLN A 48 1.26 6.90 -1.07
CA GLN A 48 0.59 5.69 -1.55
C GLN A 48 -0.82 5.96 -2.09
N ALA A 49 -1.64 6.76 -1.39
CA ALA A 49 -2.98 7.11 -1.87
C ALA A 49 -2.92 7.87 -3.20
N THR A 50 -2.02 8.84 -3.29
CA THR A 50 -1.84 9.68 -4.48
C THR A 50 -1.31 8.87 -5.66
N GLY A 51 -0.29 8.03 -5.44
CA GLY A 51 0.29 7.19 -6.48
C GLY A 51 -0.71 6.17 -7.02
N ASN A 52 -1.54 5.57 -6.16
CA ASN A 52 -2.65 4.71 -6.62
C ASN A 52 -3.67 5.50 -7.45
N ALA A 53 -4.05 6.70 -7.01
CA ALA A 53 -5.01 7.53 -7.75
C ALA A 53 -4.47 7.99 -9.13
N ILE A 54 -3.17 8.25 -9.26
CA ILE A 54 -2.53 8.60 -10.55
C ILE A 54 -2.61 7.45 -11.55
N GLN A 55 -2.51 6.20 -11.08
CA GLN A 55 -2.53 5.00 -11.93
C GLN A 55 -3.93 4.65 -12.47
N VAL A 56 -4.97 5.40 -12.10
CA VAL A 56 -6.33 5.17 -12.58
C VAL A 56 -6.53 5.87 -13.93
N GLU A 57 -6.64 5.09 -15.00
CA GLU A 57 -6.97 5.61 -16.33
C GLU A 57 -8.43 6.10 -16.42
N ARG A 58 -8.74 6.93 -17.42
CA ARG A 58 -10.09 7.48 -17.64
C ARG A 58 -11.18 6.39 -17.70
N LEU A 59 -12.32 6.69 -17.07
CA LEU A 59 -13.51 5.84 -16.91
C LEU A 59 -14.20 5.34 -18.20
N THR A 60 -13.60 5.47 -19.38
CA THR A 60 -14.19 5.03 -20.65
C THR A 60 -14.23 3.51 -20.81
N SER A 61 -13.45 2.78 -20.01
CA SER A 61 -13.56 1.33 -19.82
C SER A 61 -13.23 0.99 -18.37
N VAL A 62 -14.15 0.37 -17.64
CA VAL A 62 -13.89 -0.09 -16.26
C VAL A 62 -12.94 -1.29 -16.33
N GLN A 63 -11.67 -1.06 -16.03
CA GLN A 63 -10.67 -2.11 -15.86
C GLN A 63 -10.60 -2.49 -14.37
N LEU A 64 -10.46 -3.78 -14.07
CA LEU A 64 -10.37 -4.26 -12.68
C LEU A 64 -9.15 -3.67 -11.94
N GLU A 65 -8.06 -3.40 -12.65
CA GLU A 65 -6.87 -2.74 -12.11
C GLU A 65 -7.17 -1.31 -11.61
N ASN A 66 -8.00 -0.55 -12.32
CA ASN A 66 -8.40 0.79 -11.89
C ASN A 66 -9.21 0.73 -10.59
N ILE A 67 -10.15 -0.20 -10.49
CA ILE A 67 -10.92 -0.44 -9.25
C ILE A 67 -9.98 -0.84 -8.10
N ALA A 68 -9.00 -1.71 -8.37
CA ALA A 68 -8.02 -2.12 -7.38
C ALA A 68 -7.23 -0.92 -6.83
N ASN A 69 -6.72 -0.06 -7.71
CA ASN A 69 -6.00 1.16 -7.36
C ASN A 69 -6.87 2.14 -6.56
N GLU A 70 -8.13 2.36 -6.96
CA GLU A 70 -9.07 3.19 -6.19
C GLU A 70 -9.31 2.63 -4.77
N ILE A 71 -9.53 1.33 -4.64
CA ILE A 71 -9.71 0.66 -3.34
C ILE A 71 -8.46 0.84 -2.47
N GLN A 72 -7.26 0.69 -3.03
CA GLN A 72 -6.01 0.92 -2.30
C GLN A 72 -5.83 2.38 -1.88
N ALA A 73 -6.21 3.35 -2.73
CA ALA A 73 -6.18 4.76 -2.39
C ALA A 73 -7.15 5.11 -1.25
N ILE A 74 -8.36 4.55 -1.26
CA ILE A 74 -9.34 4.68 -0.18
C ILE A 74 -8.81 4.04 1.11
N GLY A 75 -8.17 2.87 1.00
CA GLY A 75 -7.55 2.19 2.14
C GLY A 75 -6.47 3.04 2.82
N ASN A 76 -5.55 3.61 2.05
CA ASN A 76 -4.53 4.54 2.54
C ASN A 76 -5.15 5.80 3.18
N THR A 77 -6.16 6.38 2.54
CA THR A 77 -6.88 7.55 3.08
C THR A 77 -7.57 7.23 4.41
N THR A 78 -8.09 6.02 4.56
CA THR A 78 -8.69 5.53 5.81
C THR A 78 -7.63 5.38 6.91
N VAL A 79 -6.43 4.90 6.58
CA VAL A 79 -5.29 4.88 7.51
C VAL A 79 -4.90 6.30 7.94
N ILE A 80 -4.79 7.25 7.01
CA ILE A 80 -4.50 8.66 7.32
C ILE A 80 -5.55 9.25 8.27
N SER A 81 -6.82 8.97 8.01
CA SER A 81 -7.94 9.43 8.85
C SER A 81 -7.79 8.95 10.30
N SER A 82 -7.31 7.71 10.52
CA SER A 82 -7.02 7.18 11.86
C SER A 82 -5.92 7.96 12.62
N LEU A 83 -5.02 8.63 11.90
CA LEU A 83 -3.88 9.36 12.47
C LEU A 83 -4.23 10.82 12.75
N ILE A 84 -5.01 11.45 11.87
CA ILE A 84 -5.28 12.90 11.92
C ILE A 84 -6.50 13.23 12.78
N LEU A 85 -7.56 12.41 12.72
CA LEU A 85 -8.81 12.71 13.40
C LEU A 85 -8.69 12.52 14.93
N GLN A 86 -9.36 13.40 15.67
CA GLN A 86 -9.45 13.33 17.14
C GLN A 86 -10.47 12.27 17.56
N LEU A 87 -10.07 11.01 17.45
CA LEU A 87 -10.88 9.84 17.77
C LEU A 87 -10.34 9.10 18.99
N ASP A 88 -11.20 8.32 19.65
CA ASP A 88 -10.79 7.41 20.70
C ASP A 88 -9.88 6.29 20.15
N LYS A 89 -9.13 5.63 21.05
CA LYS A 89 -8.13 4.62 20.67
C LYS A 89 -8.76 3.43 19.91
N GLN A 90 -9.96 3.01 20.29
CA GLN A 90 -10.63 1.88 19.65
C GLN A 90 -11.01 2.22 18.22
N THR A 91 -11.57 3.41 18.00
CA THR A 91 -11.93 3.89 16.66
C THR A 91 -10.70 4.10 15.78
N LYS A 92 -9.59 4.65 16.31
CA LYS A 92 -8.33 4.77 15.57
C LYS A 92 -7.81 3.42 15.10
N ASN A 93 -7.74 2.44 16.01
CA ASN A 93 -7.29 1.09 15.69
C ASN A 93 -8.21 0.42 14.66
N ALA A 94 -9.54 0.61 14.78
CA ALA A 94 -10.50 0.08 13.83
C ALA A 94 -10.33 0.68 12.42
N LEU A 95 -10.12 1.99 12.31
CA LEU A 95 -9.88 2.66 11.03
C LEU A 95 -8.55 2.21 10.41
N ASN A 96 -7.47 2.14 11.19
CA ASN A 96 -6.18 1.64 10.69
C ASN A 96 -6.32 0.21 10.14
N LYS A 97 -6.96 -0.69 10.90
CA LYS A 97 -7.24 -2.07 10.45
C LYS A 97 -8.07 -2.11 9.17
N LYS A 98 -9.17 -1.36 9.10
CA LYS A 98 -10.04 -1.32 7.91
C LYS A 98 -9.31 -0.76 6.69
N GLY A 99 -8.49 0.28 6.87
CA GLY A 99 -7.68 0.85 5.81
C GLY A 99 -6.69 -0.16 5.24
N ASN A 100 -5.98 -0.90 6.10
CA ASN A 100 -5.08 -1.97 5.67
C ASN A 100 -5.82 -3.14 4.99
N LEU A 101 -7.01 -3.53 5.47
CA LEU A 101 -7.82 -4.55 4.81
C LEU A 101 -8.33 -4.11 3.42
N LEU A 102 -8.70 -2.85 3.25
CA LEU A 102 -9.05 -2.30 1.94
C LEU A 102 -7.85 -2.34 0.99
N GLN A 103 -6.66 -1.94 1.45
CA GLN A 103 -5.44 -2.07 0.63
C GLN A 103 -5.17 -3.53 0.23
N ALA A 104 -5.32 -4.47 1.17
CA ALA A 104 -5.17 -5.90 0.88
C ALA A 104 -6.22 -6.41 -0.13
N LEU A 105 -7.46 -5.91 -0.07
CA LEU A 105 -8.49 -6.23 -1.06
C LEU A 105 -8.12 -5.72 -2.46
N GLY A 106 -7.71 -4.46 -2.56
CA GLY A 106 -7.28 -3.88 -3.84
C GLY A 106 -6.09 -4.65 -4.42
N GLY A 107 -5.04 -4.89 -3.63
CA GLY A 107 -3.88 -5.70 -4.07
C GLY A 107 -4.25 -7.14 -4.46
N SER A 108 -5.30 -7.72 -3.87
CA SER A 108 -5.76 -9.07 -4.23
C SER A 108 -6.43 -9.09 -5.61
N ILE A 109 -7.14 -8.03 -5.97
CA ILE A 109 -7.73 -7.85 -7.29
C ILE A 109 -6.61 -7.72 -8.34
N SER A 110 -5.63 -6.82 -8.11
CA SER A 110 -4.47 -6.67 -9.00
C SER A 110 -3.67 -7.97 -9.17
N PHE A 111 -3.44 -8.70 -8.07
CA PHE A 111 -2.79 -10.02 -8.12
C PHE A 111 -3.59 -11.02 -8.97
N SER A 112 -4.90 -11.10 -8.79
CA SER A 112 -5.77 -11.98 -9.55
C SER A 112 -5.73 -11.64 -11.05
N GLU A 113 -5.74 -10.36 -11.40
CA GLU A 113 -5.63 -9.91 -12.80
C GLU A 113 -4.29 -10.34 -13.41
N ASP A 114 -3.17 -10.12 -12.71
CA ASP A 114 -1.84 -10.52 -13.18
C ASP A 114 -1.70 -12.04 -13.32
N TRP A 115 -2.32 -12.80 -12.43
CA TRP A 115 -2.31 -14.27 -12.49
C TRP A 115 -3.00 -14.82 -13.75
N ASN A 116 -3.99 -14.10 -14.28
CA ASN A 116 -4.73 -14.48 -15.48
C ASN A 116 -4.05 -14.01 -16.79
N LYS A 117 -3.02 -13.16 -16.71
CA LYS A 117 -2.26 -12.69 -17.88
C LYS A 117 -1.24 -13.73 -18.37
N LYS A 118 -0.81 -13.59 -19.62
CA LYS A 118 0.28 -14.41 -20.18
C LYS A 118 1.56 -14.17 -19.36
N ARG A 119 2.26 -15.25 -19.00
CA ARG A 119 3.48 -15.16 -18.20
C ARG A 119 4.61 -14.50 -18.98
N THR A 120 4.94 -13.27 -18.58
CA THR A 120 6.13 -12.51 -18.98
C THR A 120 6.85 -12.04 -17.72
N ILE A 121 8.09 -11.55 -17.84
CA ILE A 121 8.87 -11.15 -16.66
C ILE A 121 8.23 -9.99 -15.89
N ASN A 122 7.70 -8.98 -16.59
CA ASN A 122 6.97 -7.86 -15.98
C ASN A 122 5.69 -8.33 -15.28
N VAL A 123 4.90 -9.23 -15.88
CA VAL A 123 3.69 -9.79 -15.24
C VAL A 123 4.05 -10.61 -13.99
N LEU A 124 5.16 -11.35 -14.00
CA LEU A 124 5.62 -12.09 -12.81
C LEU A 124 6.07 -11.14 -11.68
N TYR A 125 6.80 -10.08 -12.00
CA TYR A 125 7.20 -9.07 -11.02
C TYR A 125 5.99 -8.35 -10.43
N SER A 126 5.04 -7.95 -11.28
CA SER A 126 3.79 -7.31 -10.85
C SER A 126 2.96 -8.24 -9.98
N GLY A 127 2.73 -9.48 -10.42
CA GLY A 127 1.95 -10.46 -9.65
C GLY A 127 2.57 -10.79 -8.29
N ILE A 128 3.88 -11.09 -8.23
CA ILE A 128 4.56 -11.34 -6.95
C ILE A 128 4.54 -10.07 -6.08
N GLY A 129 4.76 -8.89 -6.67
CA GLY A 129 4.72 -7.62 -5.96
C GLY A 129 3.35 -7.34 -5.33
N ASN A 130 2.27 -7.53 -6.09
CA ASN A 130 0.89 -7.42 -5.60
C ASN A 130 0.60 -8.43 -4.49
N LEU A 131 1.03 -9.69 -4.62
CA LEU A 131 0.87 -10.69 -3.57
C LEU A 131 1.60 -10.30 -2.28
N LEU A 132 2.84 -9.79 -2.37
CA LEU A 132 3.58 -9.31 -1.20
C LEU A 132 2.87 -8.12 -0.54
N GLN A 133 2.33 -7.17 -1.32
CA GLN A 133 1.52 -6.07 -0.78
C GLN A 133 0.28 -6.58 -0.03
N VAL A 134 -0.41 -7.59 -0.56
CA VAL A 134 -1.55 -8.24 0.12
C VAL A 134 -1.12 -8.84 1.46
N ILE A 135 -0.03 -9.59 1.48
CA ILE A 135 0.50 -10.22 2.71
C ILE A 135 0.88 -9.13 3.72
N GLY A 136 1.63 -8.12 3.29
CA GLY A 136 2.09 -7.04 4.16
C GLY A 136 0.93 -6.25 4.79
N ASN A 137 -0.05 -5.85 3.99
CA ASN A 137 -1.25 -5.15 4.46
C ASN A 137 -2.10 -6.03 5.40
N SER A 138 -2.23 -7.32 5.10
CA SER A 138 -2.95 -8.26 5.97
C SER A 138 -2.26 -8.42 7.32
N MET A 139 -0.92 -8.50 7.35
CA MET A 139 -0.16 -8.56 8.60
C MET A 139 -0.33 -7.29 9.43
N GLN A 140 -0.29 -6.10 8.81
CA GLN A 140 -0.53 -4.83 9.51
C GLN A 140 -1.96 -4.79 10.09
N ALA A 141 -2.98 -5.23 9.34
CA ALA A 141 -4.36 -5.29 9.82
C ALA A 141 -4.58 -6.25 11.00
N LEU A 142 -3.81 -7.34 11.07
CA LEU A 142 -3.89 -8.35 12.12
C LEU A 142 -2.98 -8.05 13.32
N SER A 143 -2.08 -7.08 13.20
CA SER A 143 -1.07 -6.77 14.23
C SER A 143 -1.70 -6.48 15.60
N THR A 144 -2.80 -5.73 15.66
CA THR A 144 -3.48 -5.37 16.91
C THR A 144 -4.14 -6.54 17.66
N GLN A 145 -4.22 -7.71 17.02
CA GLN A 145 -4.69 -8.96 17.65
C GLN A 145 -3.54 -9.77 18.28
N ARG A 146 -2.30 -9.29 18.15
CA ARG A 146 -1.08 -9.95 18.64
C ARG A 146 -0.53 -9.20 19.85
N ASN A 147 -1.09 -9.46 21.03
CA ASN A 147 -0.77 -8.75 22.27
C ASN A 147 0.73 -8.50 22.51
N ASN A 148 1.59 -9.51 22.34
CA ASN A 148 3.02 -9.40 22.65
C ASN A 148 3.90 -9.10 21.43
N SER A 149 3.33 -9.03 20.22
CA SER A 149 4.09 -8.88 18.97
C SER A 149 3.43 -7.95 17.96
N GLU A 150 2.50 -7.10 18.38
CA GLU A 150 1.83 -6.10 17.53
C GLU A 150 2.85 -5.26 16.74
N MET A 151 3.83 -4.70 17.45
CA MET A 151 4.89 -3.88 16.85
C MET A 151 5.71 -4.66 15.81
N GLU A 152 6.10 -5.89 16.14
CA GLU A 152 6.88 -6.76 15.25
C GLU A 152 6.09 -7.11 13.98
N TRP A 153 4.85 -7.57 14.12
CA TRP A 153 3.97 -7.91 13.00
C TRP A 153 3.69 -6.72 12.10
N ASN A 154 3.45 -5.55 12.69
CA ASN A 154 3.24 -4.33 11.94
C ASN A 154 4.52 -3.93 11.18
N THR A 155 5.70 -4.04 11.81
CA THR A 155 6.99 -3.73 11.17
C THR A 155 7.27 -4.65 9.99
N ILE A 156 7.13 -5.97 10.19
CA ILE A 156 7.34 -6.97 9.14
C ILE A 156 6.34 -6.74 8.00
N GLY A 157 5.07 -6.51 8.32
CA GLY A 157 4.04 -6.24 7.33
C GLY A 157 4.35 -5.02 6.47
N ASN A 158 4.85 -3.93 7.07
CA ASN A 158 5.25 -2.73 6.31
C ASN A 158 6.41 -3.02 5.33
N TRP A 159 7.44 -3.76 5.76
CA TRP A 159 8.58 -4.09 4.89
C TRP A 159 8.24 -5.08 3.78
N ILE A 160 7.38 -6.06 4.05
CA ILE A 160 6.86 -6.97 3.01
C ILE A 160 6.06 -6.16 1.98
N GLN A 161 5.19 -5.25 2.42
CA GLN A 161 4.45 -4.36 1.52
C GLN A 161 5.41 -3.50 0.68
N ALA A 162 6.40 -2.88 1.30
CA ALA A 162 7.37 -2.04 0.60
C ALA A 162 8.17 -2.80 -0.45
N THR A 163 8.57 -4.03 -0.14
CA THR A 163 9.23 -4.92 -1.12
C THR A 163 8.28 -5.22 -2.28
N GLY A 164 7.02 -5.52 -2.00
CA GLY A 164 6.00 -5.75 -3.02
C GLY A 164 5.80 -4.54 -3.94
N ALA A 165 5.67 -3.34 -3.38
CA ALA A 165 5.49 -2.11 -4.13
C ALA A 165 6.72 -1.73 -4.98
N LEU A 166 7.93 -2.02 -4.51
CA LEU A 166 9.14 -1.89 -5.34
C LEU A 166 9.12 -2.85 -6.54
N MET A 167 8.67 -4.09 -6.33
CA MET A 167 8.56 -5.07 -7.43
C MET A 167 7.53 -4.65 -8.49
N THR A 168 6.37 -4.11 -8.08
CA THR A 168 5.37 -3.60 -9.04
C THR A 168 5.88 -2.37 -9.79
N ALA A 169 6.57 -1.44 -9.11
CA ALA A 169 7.18 -0.28 -9.76
C ALA A 169 8.29 -0.67 -10.77
N ILE A 170 9.10 -1.68 -10.45
CA ILE A 170 10.08 -2.24 -11.39
C ILE A 170 9.38 -2.89 -12.57
N ALA A 171 8.28 -3.61 -12.36
CA ALA A 171 7.54 -4.31 -13.42
C ALA A 171 7.07 -3.36 -14.53
N VAL A 172 6.65 -2.15 -14.20
CA VAL A 172 6.22 -1.13 -15.18
C VAL A 172 7.39 -0.37 -15.82
N THR A 173 8.62 -0.60 -15.34
CA THR A 173 9.85 0.03 -15.87
C THR A 173 10.53 -0.84 -16.95
N ILE A 174 10.31 -2.17 -16.94
CA ILE A 174 11.05 -3.16 -17.74
C ILE A 174 10.24 -3.78 -18.88
#